data_AF-A0ABD6BEV0-F1
#
_entry.id   AF-A0ABD6BEV0-F1
#
_cell.length_a   1.000
_cell.length_b   1.000
_cell.length_c   1.000
_cell.angle_alpha   90.00
_cell.angle_beta   90.00
_cell.angle_gamma   90.00
#
_symmetry.space_group_name_H-M   'P 1'
#
loop_
_entity.id
_entity.type
_entity.pdbx_description
1 polymer ?
#
loop_
_entity_poly.entity_id
_entity_poly.type
_entity_poly.pdbx_seq_one_letter_code
_entity_poly.pdbx_strand_id
1 'polypeptide(L)'
;MNKVTSTFLVVLLILSVPSVTVTAAAPAPEDGSHASVQRNPSLQTDVTNTTNRLELDDDVRSEHTNSATGLGTTLASADDELRVDHGQYVLVDDEFAEASAEERAAMLETAYERLTRQADELEERERTAVREHAAGERSSAALLQTLLRNQNEAVALSQQISVIDDRAERVPDYSLSASQIRAEDKALESHQTVLRSNLERNLPAENDPHKVLISTTQNGYSISMIDGNQYLVERSRFDNRAESGSDRFENGEAYDHIDELYPWASEFGPHFQDNSPDYYWAEIAHDQGRLEFYFDSETGDVYREIQELSVPTLPTVDNQTWSRDELEMTITKTPANGPLEVEVTDSETGDPVQATITVDGVELGMTDEDGHLWIVQPQNDYRLKAETTTESVNATITGGT
;
A
#
# COMPACT_ATOMS: atom_id res chain seq x y z
N MET A 1 8.63 29.33 -68.78
CA MET A 1 7.41 29.57 -67.97
C MET A 1 7.80 30.06 -66.58
N ASN A 2 6.83 30.55 -65.79
CA ASN A 2 6.94 30.91 -64.35
C ASN A 2 7.15 29.66 -63.47
N LYS A 3 7.56 29.67 -62.19
CA LYS A 3 8.23 30.63 -61.25
C LYS A 3 8.81 29.77 -60.07
N VAL A 4 9.97 30.06 -59.47
CA VAL A 4 10.17 30.72 -58.14
C VAL A 4 9.26 30.13 -57.02
N THR A 5 9.76 29.58 -55.90
CA THR A 5 10.52 30.16 -54.76
C THR A 5 11.24 28.98 -54.02
N SER A 6 12.44 29.02 -53.41
CA SER A 6 12.91 29.77 -52.22
C SER A 6 11.99 29.67 -50.99
N THR A 7 12.48 29.71 -49.73
CA THR A 7 13.83 30.11 -49.25
C THR A 7 14.48 28.90 -48.50
N PHE A 8 15.27 28.91 -47.40
CA PHE A 8 15.71 29.91 -46.40
C PHE A 8 17.24 30.18 -46.45
N LEU A 9 17.97 30.19 -45.32
CA LEU A 9 18.98 31.24 -45.08
C LEU A 9 20.16 30.81 -44.17
N VAL A 10 21.25 31.58 -44.23
CA VAL A 10 22.47 31.52 -43.38
C VAL A 10 22.39 32.52 -42.21
N VAL A 11 23.08 32.27 -41.09
CA VAL A 11 23.80 33.27 -40.25
C VAL A 11 24.70 32.58 -39.19
N LEU A 12 25.71 33.31 -38.70
CA LEU A 12 26.80 32.87 -37.82
C LEU A 12 27.16 34.01 -36.85
N LEU A 13 27.39 33.73 -35.55
CA LEU A 13 28.16 34.47 -34.50
C LEU A 13 27.92 33.67 -33.17
N ILE A 14 28.85 33.33 -32.25
CA ILE A 14 29.97 33.99 -31.53
C ILE A 14 29.59 34.47 -30.11
N LEU A 15 30.52 34.30 -29.13
CA LEU A 15 30.44 34.56 -27.67
C LEU A 15 29.61 33.52 -26.85
N SER A 16 29.92 33.22 -25.57
CA SER A 16 31.15 33.38 -24.77
C SER A 16 31.05 32.62 -23.43
N VAL A 17 32.13 31.97 -22.97
CA VAL A 17 32.28 31.48 -21.58
C VAL A 17 33.71 31.79 -21.10
N PRO A 18 33.92 32.38 -19.90
CA PRO A 18 35.24 32.78 -19.44
C PRO A 18 36.10 31.60 -18.95
N SER A 19 37.41 31.69 -19.15
CA SER A 19 38.37 30.74 -18.59
C SER A 19 38.54 30.94 -17.08
N VAL A 20 38.20 29.93 -16.28
CA VAL A 20 38.60 29.84 -14.87
C VAL A 20 39.91 29.07 -14.78
N THR A 21 40.91 29.63 -14.10
CA THR A 21 42.25 29.05 -13.96
C THR A 21 42.26 27.87 -13.00
N VAL A 22 42.57 26.66 -13.51
CA VAL A 22 42.91 25.50 -12.67
C VAL A 22 44.24 25.77 -11.97
N THR A 23 44.18 26.19 -10.70
CA THR A 23 45.36 26.32 -9.85
C THR A 23 45.66 24.96 -9.25
N ALA A 24 46.75 24.32 -9.70
CA ALA A 24 47.19 23.05 -9.15
C ALA A 24 47.78 23.25 -7.73
N ALA A 25 47.03 22.83 -6.71
CA ALA A 25 47.53 22.63 -5.35
C ALA A 25 48.01 21.18 -5.18
N ALA A 26 49.10 20.98 -4.44
CA ALA A 26 49.60 19.65 -4.11
C ALA A 26 48.74 18.99 -3.00
N PRO A 27 48.67 17.64 -2.93
CA PRO A 27 47.79 16.97 -1.99
C PRO A 27 48.24 17.11 -0.53
N ALA A 28 47.26 17.28 0.35
CA ALA A 28 47.31 17.03 1.79
C ALA A 28 46.36 15.86 2.08
N PRO A 29 46.52 15.11 3.19
CA PRO A 29 45.92 13.78 3.32
C PRO A 29 44.39 13.79 3.39
N GLU A 30 43.80 12.72 2.88
CA GLU A 30 42.37 12.41 2.99
C GLU A 30 42.04 12.12 4.45
N ASP A 31 41.17 12.93 5.04
CA ASP A 31 40.47 12.62 6.29
C ASP A 31 39.03 12.27 5.91
N GLY A 32 38.56 11.09 6.34
CA GLY A 32 37.43 10.39 5.73
C GLY A 32 36.06 10.93 6.13
N SER A 33 35.70 12.14 5.71
CA SER A 33 34.34 12.66 5.91
C SER A 33 33.35 11.92 5.01
N HIS A 34 32.77 10.83 5.52
CA HIS A 34 31.56 10.24 4.95
C HIS A 34 30.48 11.32 4.92
N ALA A 35 30.09 11.74 3.71
CA ALA A 35 28.97 12.66 3.53
C ALA A 35 27.68 11.88 3.80
N SER A 36 27.22 11.90 5.05
CA SER A 36 25.89 11.43 5.43
C SER A 36 24.86 12.21 4.62
N VAL A 37 24.31 11.59 3.58
CA VAL A 37 23.13 12.09 2.90
C VAL A 37 22.01 12.01 3.92
N GLN A 38 21.70 13.14 4.55
CA GLN A 38 20.65 13.23 5.55
C GLN A 38 19.31 13.19 4.82
N ARG A 39 18.90 11.98 4.43
CA ARG A 39 17.51 11.64 4.10
C ARG A 39 16.69 12.08 5.31
N ASN A 40 15.71 12.96 5.11
CA ASN A 40 14.72 13.20 6.15
C ASN A 40 13.98 11.88 6.38
N PRO A 41 13.70 11.48 7.63
CA PRO A 41 12.82 10.33 7.86
C PRO A 41 11.50 10.53 7.13
N SER A 42 10.87 9.42 6.72
CA SER A 42 9.68 9.40 5.85
C SER A 42 8.67 10.52 6.17
N LEU A 43 8.25 11.25 5.14
CA LEU A 43 7.25 12.31 5.28
C LEU A 43 5.95 11.71 5.82
N GLN A 44 5.63 12.06 7.07
CA GLN A 44 4.30 11.97 7.63
C GLN A 44 3.82 13.39 7.90
N THR A 45 2.65 13.74 7.38
CA THR A 45 1.97 15.00 7.71
C THR A 45 1.56 14.98 9.18
N ASP A 46 2.29 15.73 10.00
CA ASP A 46 2.01 15.89 11.43
C ASP A 46 0.71 16.67 11.66
N VAL A 47 -0.42 15.96 11.70
CA VAL A 47 -1.75 16.56 11.93
C VAL A 47 -2.23 16.22 13.33
N THR A 48 -2.30 17.25 14.18
CA THR A 48 -2.66 17.09 15.59
C THR A 48 -4.05 16.48 15.78
N ASN A 49 -4.16 15.44 16.62
CA ASN A 49 -5.38 14.71 17.01
C ASN A 49 -6.00 13.79 15.93
N THR A 50 -5.22 13.29 14.97
CA THR A 50 -5.70 12.29 14.00
C THR A 50 -4.62 11.26 13.67
N THR A 51 -4.97 10.25 12.88
CA THR A 51 -4.00 9.29 12.34
C THR A 51 -3.18 9.95 11.22
N ASN A 52 -1.92 10.30 11.47
CA ASN A 52 -0.95 10.50 10.39
C ASN A 52 -0.85 9.21 9.54
N ARG A 53 -0.42 9.32 8.29
CA ARG A 53 -0.34 8.18 7.34
C ARG A 53 0.91 8.29 6.47
N LEU A 54 1.55 7.16 6.18
CA LEU A 54 2.76 7.05 5.37
C LEU A 54 2.56 7.64 3.96
N GLU A 55 3.28 8.69 3.59
CA GLU A 55 3.06 9.37 2.30
C GLU A 55 3.70 8.64 1.10
N LEU A 56 3.25 8.99 -0.09
CA LEU A 56 3.84 8.58 -1.37
C LEU A 56 4.58 9.78 -1.98
N ASP A 57 5.62 9.51 -2.78
CA ASP A 57 6.37 10.57 -3.49
C ASP A 57 5.48 11.36 -4.45
N ASP A 58 5.99 12.51 -4.91
CA ASP A 58 5.51 13.21 -6.10
C ASP A 58 5.32 12.26 -7.31
N ASP A 59 4.50 12.69 -8.28
CA ASP A 59 4.06 11.90 -9.46
C ASP A 59 3.16 10.68 -9.12
N VAL A 60 2.24 10.81 -8.15
CA VAL A 60 1.25 9.76 -7.84
C VAL A 60 0.18 9.61 -8.94
N ARG A 61 0.03 8.39 -9.43
CA ARG A 61 -1.07 7.96 -10.32
C ARG A 61 -2.19 7.30 -9.49
N SER A 62 -3.31 8.01 -9.30
CA SER A 62 -4.49 7.55 -8.55
C SER A 62 -5.69 7.25 -9.46
N GLU A 63 -6.32 6.08 -9.31
CA GLU A 63 -7.56 5.69 -10.02
C GLU A 63 -8.46 4.81 -9.13
N HIS A 64 -9.79 4.99 -9.23
CA HIS A 64 -10.77 4.05 -8.67
C HIS A 64 -10.96 2.83 -9.59
N THR A 65 -11.01 1.64 -9.01
CA THR A 65 -11.36 0.38 -9.69
C THR A 65 -12.41 -0.39 -8.91
N ASN A 66 -13.14 -1.26 -9.60
CA ASN A 66 -14.04 -2.24 -8.98
C ASN A 66 -13.27 -3.51 -8.58
N SER A 67 -13.71 -4.17 -7.51
CA SER A 67 -13.28 -5.51 -7.10
C SER A 67 -13.89 -6.62 -7.99
N ALA A 68 -13.65 -6.56 -9.30
CA ALA A 68 -14.26 -7.46 -10.27
C ALA A 68 -13.52 -8.81 -10.35
N THR A 69 -14.14 -9.88 -9.86
CA THR A 69 -13.61 -11.26 -9.87
C THR A 69 -13.51 -11.83 -11.30
N GLY A 70 -12.44 -11.50 -12.01
CA GLY A 70 -12.16 -12.06 -13.34
C GLY A 70 -11.78 -13.53 -13.26
N LEU A 71 -12.20 -14.36 -14.23
CA LEU A 71 -11.83 -15.78 -14.33
C LEU A 71 -10.31 -16.06 -14.41
N GLY A 72 -9.49 -15.02 -14.53
CA GLY A 72 -8.03 -15.09 -14.44
C GLY A 72 -7.48 -15.02 -13.01
N THR A 73 -8.22 -14.54 -12.00
CA THR A 73 -7.80 -14.70 -10.59
C THR A 73 -7.92 -16.16 -10.20
N THR A 74 -9.11 -16.74 -10.37
CA THR A 74 -9.41 -18.12 -9.98
C THR A 74 -8.54 -19.16 -10.69
N LEU A 75 -8.14 -18.92 -11.95
CA LEU A 75 -7.21 -19.80 -12.66
C LEU A 75 -5.75 -19.64 -12.19
N ALA A 76 -5.33 -18.42 -11.81
CA ALA A 76 -3.98 -18.18 -11.30
C ALA A 76 -3.81 -18.71 -9.87
N SER A 77 -4.75 -18.40 -8.98
CA SER A 77 -4.77 -18.93 -7.61
C SER A 77 -4.81 -20.45 -7.59
N ALA A 78 -5.51 -21.10 -8.53
CA ALA A 78 -5.52 -22.56 -8.65
C ALA A 78 -4.18 -23.16 -9.14
N ASP A 79 -3.40 -22.42 -9.94
CA ASP A 79 -2.04 -22.85 -10.36
C ASP A 79 -1.06 -22.73 -9.19
N ASP A 80 -1.16 -21.68 -8.38
CA ASP A 80 -0.38 -21.50 -7.15
C ASP A 80 -0.79 -22.49 -6.05
N GLU A 81 -2.09 -22.73 -5.88
CA GLU A 81 -2.64 -23.75 -4.96
C GLU A 81 -2.09 -25.13 -5.33
N LEU A 82 -2.09 -25.52 -6.60
CA LEU A 82 -1.46 -26.76 -7.07
C LEU A 82 0.08 -26.76 -6.89
N ARG A 83 0.74 -25.60 -7.00
CA ARG A 83 2.20 -25.43 -6.76
C ARG A 83 2.55 -25.65 -5.29
N VAL A 84 1.69 -25.23 -4.37
CA VAL A 84 1.85 -25.40 -2.90
C VAL A 84 1.35 -26.76 -2.43
N ASP A 85 0.22 -27.27 -2.93
CA ASP A 85 -0.31 -28.61 -2.63
C ASP A 85 0.70 -29.71 -3.02
N HIS A 86 1.34 -29.60 -4.18
CA HIS A 86 2.46 -30.48 -4.54
C HIS A 86 3.63 -30.35 -3.53
N GLY A 87 3.89 -29.16 -2.98
CA GLY A 87 4.89 -28.94 -1.95
C GLY A 87 4.56 -29.61 -0.63
N GLN A 88 3.29 -29.56 -0.21
CA GLN A 88 2.79 -30.27 0.98
C GLN A 88 2.74 -31.79 0.75
N TYR A 89 2.29 -32.24 -0.42
CA TYR A 89 2.17 -33.66 -0.79
C TYR A 89 3.50 -34.40 -0.59
N VAL A 90 4.63 -33.86 -1.07
CA VAL A 90 5.96 -34.50 -0.92
C VAL A 90 6.36 -34.72 0.54
N LEU A 91 5.91 -33.86 1.46
CA LEU A 91 6.13 -34.06 2.90
C LEU A 91 5.12 -35.06 3.51
N VAL A 92 3.92 -35.16 2.95
CA VAL A 92 2.84 -36.03 3.44
C VAL A 92 2.93 -37.47 2.92
N ASP A 93 3.66 -37.70 1.81
CA ASP A 93 3.75 -38.99 1.13
C ASP A 93 4.52 -40.09 1.90
N ASP A 94 4.32 -41.34 1.49
CA ASP A 94 4.98 -42.52 2.06
C ASP A 94 6.52 -42.41 2.01
N GLU A 95 7.09 -41.69 1.04
CA GLU A 95 8.55 -41.47 0.94
C GLU A 95 9.12 -40.76 2.19
N PHE A 96 8.45 -39.72 2.69
CA PHE A 96 8.84 -39.06 3.95
C PHE A 96 8.60 -39.98 5.15
N ALA A 97 7.56 -40.80 5.12
CA ALA A 97 7.22 -41.73 6.20
C ALA A 97 8.21 -42.91 6.30
N GLU A 98 8.81 -43.38 5.20
CA GLU A 98 9.80 -44.46 5.18
C GLU A 98 11.26 -43.98 5.32
N ALA A 99 11.55 -42.70 5.02
CA ALA A 99 12.88 -42.09 5.12
C ALA A 99 13.51 -42.10 6.54
N SER A 100 14.85 -42.08 6.60
CA SER A 100 15.64 -41.91 7.83
C SER A 100 15.53 -40.50 8.43
N ALA A 101 16.06 -40.30 9.64
CA ALA A 101 16.02 -38.98 10.29
C ALA A 101 16.83 -37.94 9.49
N GLU A 102 18.00 -38.35 8.99
CA GLU A 102 18.90 -37.53 8.18
C GLU A 102 18.29 -37.19 6.80
N GLU A 103 17.58 -38.14 6.18
CA GLU A 103 16.86 -37.89 4.92
C GLU A 103 15.65 -36.97 5.13
N ARG A 104 14.87 -37.15 6.21
CA ARG A 104 13.75 -36.26 6.57
C ARG A 104 14.20 -34.84 6.89
N ALA A 105 15.34 -34.68 7.58
CA ALA A 105 15.93 -33.38 7.85
C ALA A 105 16.24 -32.65 6.52
N ALA A 106 16.92 -33.31 5.59
CA ALA A 106 17.22 -32.74 4.27
C ALA A 106 15.96 -32.45 3.43
N MET A 107 14.91 -33.27 3.54
CA MET A 107 13.61 -33.01 2.90
C MET A 107 12.92 -31.76 3.48
N LEU A 108 12.94 -31.57 4.80
CA LEU A 108 12.36 -30.38 5.46
C LEU A 108 13.17 -29.11 5.15
N GLU A 109 14.51 -29.19 5.17
CA GLU A 109 15.41 -28.11 4.78
C GLU A 109 15.14 -27.68 3.33
N THR A 110 15.07 -28.63 2.39
CA THR A 110 14.73 -28.37 0.97
C THR A 110 13.33 -27.76 0.80
N ALA A 111 12.35 -28.19 1.60
CA ALA A 111 10.99 -27.65 1.54
C ALA A 111 10.90 -26.22 2.09
N TYR A 112 11.66 -25.94 3.17
CA TYR A 112 11.76 -24.62 3.78
C TYR A 112 12.52 -23.62 2.90
N GLU A 113 13.68 -24.00 2.35
CA GLU A 113 14.40 -23.20 1.33
C GLU A 113 13.51 -22.86 0.11
N ARG A 114 12.59 -23.77 -0.24
CA ARG A 114 11.62 -23.52 -1.31
C ARG A 114 10.52 -22.55 -0.87
N LEU A 115 10.07 -22.63 0.37
CA LEU A 115 9.04 -21.76 0.93
C LEU A 115 9.52 -20.31 1.02
N THR A 116 10.70 -20.05 1.61
CA THR A 116 11.27 -18.69 1.70
C THR A 116 11.39 -18.05 0.31
N ARG A 117 11.91 -18.77 -0.69
CA ARG A 117 11.97 -18.28 -2.07
C ARG A 117 10.61 -17.99 -2.69
N GLN A 118 9.57 -18.76 -2.36
CA GLN A 118 8.20 -18.49 -2.80
C GLN A 118 7.58 -17.29 -2.07
N ALA A 119 8.06 -16.92 -0.88
CA ALA A 119 7.73 -15.66 -0.22
C ALA A 119 8.44 -14.46 -0.88
N ASP A 120 9.74 -14.59 -1.20
CA ASP A 120 10.50 -13.57 -1.94
C ASP A 120 9.84 -13.25 -3.31
N GLU A 121 9.36 -14.29 -4.00
CA GLU A 121 8.61 -14.17 -5.26
C GLU A 121 7.33 -13.31 -5.13
N LEU A 122 6.74 -13.16 -3.93
CA LEU A 122 5.56 -12.30 -3.72
C LEU A 122 5.92 -10.82 -3.75
N GLU A 123 7.00 -10.43 -3.05
CA GLU A 123 7.44 -9.04 -2.98
C GLU A 123 7.97 -8.55 -4.32
N GLU A 124 8.76 -9.35 -5.06
CA GLU A 124 9.21 -8.98 -6.41
C GLU A 124 8.02 -8.83 -7.38
N ARG A 125 7.01 -9.71 -7.28
CA ARG A 125 5.78 -9.66 -8.08
C ARG A 125 4.92 -8.43 -7.74
N GLU A 126 4.88 -8.03 -6.47
CA GLU A 126 4.23 -6.80 -5.98
C GLU A 126 4.94 -5.54 -6.50
N ARG A 127 6.25 -5.44 -6.25
CA ARG A 127 7.15 -4.33 -6.63
C ARG A 127 7.16 -4.10 -8.15
N THR A 128 7.07 -5.17 -8.93
CA THR A 128 6.97 -5.11 -10.40
C THR A 128 5.61 -4.60 -10.88
N ALA A 129 4.51 -5.20 -10.40
CA ALA A 129 3.16 -4.83 -10.85
C ALA A 129 2.79 -3.37 -10.49
N VAL A 130 3.30 -2.85 -9.38
CA VAL A 130 3.11 -1.45 -8.97
C VAL A 130 3.83 -0.48 -9.91
N ARG A 131 5.09 -0.78 -10.29
CA ARG A 131 5.87 0.04 -11.22
C ARG A 131 5.26 0.09 -12.63
N GLU A 132 4.81 -1.05 -13.14
CA GLU A 132 4.07 -1.11 -14.41
C GLU A 132 2.76 -0.29 -14.33
N HIS A 133 2.05 -0.31 -13.20
CA HIS A 133 0.85 0.50 -13.02
C HIS A 133 1.16 2.00 -12.98
N ALA A 134 2.20 2.40 -12.24
CA ALA A 134 2.66 3.79 -12.16
C ALA A 134 3.15 4.31 -13.52
N ALA A 135 3.76 3.45 -14.35
CA ALA A 135 4.14 3.75 -15.73
C ALA A 135 2.95 3.79 -16.72
N GLY A 136 1.75 3.34 -16.31
CA GLY A 136 0.57 3.23 -17.17
C GLY A 136 0.57 2.01 -18.10
N GLU A 137 1.47 1.05 -17.87
CA GLU A 137 1.61 -0.20 -18.64
C GLU A 137 0.66 -1.29 -18.12
N ARG A 138 0.31 -1.26 -16.84
CA ARG A 138 -0.68 -2.15 -16.17
C ARG A 138 -1.92 -1.37 -15.76
N SER A 139 -3.10 -1.98 -15.85
CA SER A 139 -4.35 -1.38 -15.35
C SER A 139 -4.54 -1.61 -13.85
N SER A 140 -5.28 -0.72 -13.19
CA SER A 140 -5.56 -0.76 -11.74
C SER A 140 -6.24 -2.08 -11.34
N ALA A 141 -7.17 -2.62 -12.14
CA ALA A 141 -7.75 -3.94 -11.94
C ALA A 141 -6.71 -5.09 -12.07
N ALA A 142 -5.75 -5.00 -12.99
CA ALA A 142 -4.70 -6.00 -13.17
C ALA A 142 -3.59 -5.91 -12.10
N LEU A 143 -3.40 -4.74 -11.49
CA LEU A 143 -2.62 -4.61 -10.25
C LEU A 143 -3.37 -5.28 -9.10
N LEU A 144 -4.65 -4.94 -8.86
CA LEU A 144 -5.44 -5.52 -7.76
C LEU A 144 -5.50 -7.05 -7.81
N GLN A 145 -5.74 -7.64 -9.00
CA GLN A 145 -5.66 -9.08 -9.25
C GLN A 145 -4.32 -9.71 -8.79
N THR A 146 -3.22 -8.97 -8.86
CA THR A 146 -1.89 -9.46 -8.47
C THR A 146 -1.71 -9.47 -6.96
N LEU A 147 -2.31 -8.52 -6.25
CA LEU A 147 -2.21 -8.37 -4.81
C LEU A 147 -3.11 -9.38 -4.08
N LEU A 148 -4.28 -9.68 -4.64
CA LEU A 148 -5.12 -10.80 -4.19
C LEU A 148 -4.46 -12.15 -4.51
N ARG A 149 -3.78 -12.29 -5.65
CA ARG A 149 -2.94 -13.48 -5.93
C ARG A 149 -1.82 -13.64 -4.88
N ASN A 150 -1.11 -12.57 -4.53
CA ASN A 150 -0.14 -12.57 -3.43
C ASN A 150 -0.77 -12.99 -2.10
N GLN A 151 -1.98 -12.51 -1.77
CA GLN A 151 -2.67 -12.87 -0.54
C GLN A 151 -3.01 -14.37 -0.49
N ASN A 152 -3.61 -14.94 -1.54
CA ASN A 152 -3.91 -16.39 -1.62
C ASN A 152 -2.64 -17.24 -1.47
N GLU A 153 -1.58 -16.87 -2.19
CA GLU A 153 -0.33 -17.62 -2.14
C GLU A 153 0.35 -17.50 -0.76
N ALA A 154 0.30 -16.32 -0.13
CA ALA A 154 0.78 -16.14 1.24
C ALA A 154 0.00 -16.98 2.26
N VAL A 155 -1.34 -17.02 2.18
CA VAL A 155 -2.20 -17.89 3.01
C VAL A 155 -1.82 -19.38 2.86
N ALA A 156 -1.48 -19.81 1.63
CA ALA A 156 -1.08 -21.19 1.35
C ALA A 156 0.33 -21.50 1.89
N LEU A 157 1.27 -20.55 1.78
CA LEU A 157 2.62 -20.67 2.32
C LEU A 157 2.61 -20.65 3.87
N SER A 158 1.80 -19.81 4.53
CA SER A 158 1.64 -19.79 6.00
C SER A 158 1.12 -21.13 6.55
N GLN A 159 0.28 -21.83 5.79
CA GLN A 159 -0.13 -23.21 6.12
C GLN A 159 1.02 -24.21 5.89
N GLN A 160 1.82 -24.03 4.84
CA GLN A 160 2.94 -24.92 4.54
C GLN A 160 4.09 -24.79 5.57
N ILE A 161 4.45 -23.58 6.01
CA ILE A 161 5.48 -23.39 7.04
C ILE A 161 5.04 -23.97 8.38
N SER A 162 3.77 -23.80 8.76
CA SER A 162 3.16 -24.47 9.92
C SER A 162 3.33 -26.00 9.84
N VAL A 163 3.05 -26.61 8.69
CA VAL A 163 3.21 -28.07 8.49
C VAL A 163 4.68 -28.50 8.50
N ILE A 164 5.60 -27.64 8.05
CA ILE A 164 7.05 -27.90 8.03
C ILE A 164 7.64 -27.88 9.45
N ASP A 165 7.33 -26.87 10.27
CA ASP A 165 7.83 -26.76 11.64
C ASP A 165 7.27 -27.87 12.55
N ASP A 166 5.96 -28.09 12.47
CA ASP A 166 5.24 -29.18 13.15
C ASP A 166 5.79 -30.58 12.77
N ARG A 167 6.50 -30.71 11.64
CA ARG A 167 7.28 -31.90 11.26
C ARG A 167 8.72 -31.88 11.74
N ALA A 168 9.38 -30.72 11.76
CA ALA A 168 10.74 -30.56 12.26
C ALA A 168 10.85 -31.01 13.72
N GLU A 169 9.90 -30.62 14.59
CA GLU A 169 9.82 -31.07 16.00
C GLU A 169 9.79 -32.61 16.18
N ARG A 170 9.47 -33.37 15.11
CA ARG A 170 9.26 -34.82 15.14
C ARG A 170 10.44 -35.60 14.55
N VAL A 171 11.48 -34.93 14.08
CA VAL A 171 12.73 -35.54 13.57
C VAL A 171 13.80 -35.49 14.68
N PRO A 172 14.38 -36.63 15.10
CA PRO A 172 15.43 -36.64 16.13
C PRO A 172 16.65 -35.79 15.73
N ASP A 173 17.17 -35.03 16.70
CA ASP A 173 18.35 -34.15 16.56
C ASP A 173 18.27 -33.10 15.43
N TYR A 174 17.05 -32.78 14.97
CA TYR A 174 16.75 -31.72 14.00
C TYR A 174 15.67 -30.76 14.55
N SER A 175 15.80 -29.47 14.24
CA SER A 175 14.77 -28.45 14.47
C SER A 175 15.08 -27.25 13.58
N LEU A 176 14.06 -26.61 13.03
CA LEU A 176 14.24 -25.34 12.32
C LEU A 176 14.50 -24.19 13.30
N SER A 177 14.98 -23.07 12.77
CA SER A 177 15.22 -21.87 13.58
C SER A 177 13.90 -21.16 13.87
N ALA A 178 13.41 -21.29 15.10
CA ALA A 178 12.19 -20.65 15.55
C ALA A 178 12.22 -19.09 15.51
N SER A 179 13.36 -18.46 15.21
CA SER A 179 13.43 -17.01 14.92
C SER A 179 13.36 -16.69 13.43
N GLN A 180 13.76 -17.62 12.56
CA GLN A 180 13.58 -17.44 11.12
C GLN A 180 12.11 -17.71 10.76
N ILE A 181 11.53 -18.84 11.23
CA ILE A 181 10.11 -19.17 11.00
C ILE A 181 9.19 -18.00 11.32
N ARG A 182 9.37 -17.33 12.46
CA ARG A 182 8.58 -16.14 12.83
C ARG A 182 8.79 -14.93 11.91
N ALA A 183 9.97 -14.77 11.32
CA ALA A 183 10.23 -13.73 10.32
C ALA A 183 9.59 -14.08 8.97
N GLU A 184 9.64 -15.34 8.52
CA GLU A 184 8.87 -15.77 7.33
C GLU A 184 7.36 -15.68 7.55
N ASP A 185 6.84 -16.14 8.70
CA ASP A 185 5.41 -15.98 9.07
C ASP A 185 4.99 -14.51 8.97
N LYS A 186 5.77 -13.59 9.56
CA LYS A 186 5.48 -12.16 9.53
C LYS A 186 5.62 -11.53 8.15
N ALA A 187 6.57 -11.99 7.33
CA ALA A 187 6.66 -11.56 5.94
C ALA A 187 5.42 -11.98 5.13
N LEU A 188 4.94 -13.22 5.33
CA LEU A 188 3.73 -13.73 4.70
C LEU A 188 2.47 -13.04 5.22
N GLU A 189 2.35 -12.77 6.52
CA GLU A 189 1.24 -12.01 7.11
C GLU A 189 1.15 -10.58 6.53
N SER A 190 2.28 -9.95 6.18
CA SER A 190 2.31 -8.61 5.58
C SER A 190 1.59 -8.49 4.22
N HIS A 191 1.33 -9.62 3.54
CA HIS A 191 0.51 -9.70 2.32
C HIS A 191 -0.96 -10.13 2.59
N GLN A 192 -1.31 -10.47 3.83
CA GLN A 192 -2.61 -11.03 4.26
C GLN A 192 -3.52 -9.98 4.93
N THR A 193 -3.48 -8.75 4.43
CA THR A 193 -4.15 -7.60 5.05
C THR A 193 -5.68 -7.74 5.10
N VAL A 194 -6.32 -7.08 6.08
CA VAL A 194 -7.80 -7.08 6.22
C VAL A 194 -8.47 -6.48 4.98
N LEU A 195 -7.85 -5.48 4.35
CA LEU A 195 -8.33 -4.89 3.10
C LEU A 195 -8.43 -5.94 1.99
N ARG A 196 -7.31 -6.63 1.68
CA ARG A 196 -7.29 -7.68 0.66
C ARG A 196 -8.29 -8.80 1.00
N SER A 197 -8.30 -9.23 2.27
CA SER A 197 -9.20 -10.26 2.81
C SER A 197 -10.70 -9.90 2.69
N ASN A 198 -11.08 -8.63 2.70
CA ASN A 198 -12.48 -8.23 2.49
C ASN A 198 -12.85 -8.29 1.01
N LEU A 199 -11.94 -7.90 0.12
CA LEU A 199 -12.13 -7.95 -1.34
C LEU A 199 -12.25 -9.38 -1.90
N GLU A 200 -11.73 -10.39 -1.18
CA GLU A 200 -11.93 -11.81 -1.53
C GLU A 200 -13.22 -12.39 -0.97
N ARG A 201 -13.52 -12.14 0.31
CA ARG A 201 -14.68 -12.71 1.00
C ARG A 201 -15.99 -12.14 0.48
N ASN A 202 -16.00 -10.84 0.19
CA ASN A 202 -17.15 -10.16 -0.35
C ASN A 202 -17.17 -10.31 -1.88
N LEU A 203 -17.61 -11.48 -2.37
CA LEU A 203 -18.12 -11.57 -3.74
C LEU A 203 -19.29 -10.57 -3.87
N PRO A 204 -19.14 -9.48 -4.63
CA PRO A 204 -20.19 -8.49 -4.73
C PRO A 204 -21.40 -9.09 -5.46
N ALA A 205 -22.60 -8.62 -5.11
CA ALA A 205 -23.71 -8.76 -6.02
C ALA A 205 -23.36 -8.05 -7.34
N GLU A 206 -23.83 -8.54 -8.49
CA GLU A 206 -23.47 -7.98 -9.81
C GLU A 206 -23.78 -6.48 -9.98
N ASN A 207 -24.53 -5.88 -9.05
CA ASN A 207 -24.96 -4.49 -9.03
C ASN A 207 -24.24 -3.61 -7.98
N ASP A 208 -23.39 -4.17 -7.10
CA ASP A 208 -22.68 -3.41 -6.06
C ASP A 208 -21.25 -3.91 -5.79
N PRO A 209 -20.29 -3.67 -6.70
CA PRO A 209 -18.88 -3.99 -6.51
C PRO A 209 -18.15 -2.96 -5.63
N HIS A 210 -17.35 -3.45 -4.67
CA HIS A 210 -16.51 -2.59 -3.81
C HIS A 210 -15.64 -1.64 -4.65
N LYS A 211 -15.67 -0.36 -4.28
CA LYS A 211 -14.87 0.69 -4.90
C LYS A 211 -13.54 0.82 -4.18
N VAL A 212 -12.47 0.55 -4.90
CA VAL A 212 -11.11 0.56 -4.39
C VAL A 212 -10.35 1.69 -5.06
N LEU A 213 -9.87 2.66 -4.29
CA LEU A 213 -8.91 3.63 -4.79
C LEU A 213 -7.51 3.02 -4.76
N ILE A 214 -6.82 3.02 -5.90
CA ILE A 214 -5.44 2.58 -6.04
C ILE A 214 -4.59 3.79 -6.44
N SER A 215 -3.53 4.04 -5.68
CA SER A 215 -2.55 5.11 -5.92
C SER A 215 -1.15 4.51 -5.98
N THR A 216 -0.34 4.87 -6.98
CA THR A 216 1.01 4.28 -7.18
C THR A 216 2.05 5.30 -7.64
N THR A 217 3.29 5.12 -7.17
CA THR A 217 4.52 5.76 -7.71
C THR A 217 5.49 4.67 -8.18
N GLN A 218 6.69 5.05 -8.63
CA GLN A 218 7.76 4.09 -8.96
C GLN A 218 8.36 3.37 -7.72
N ASN A 219 8.12 3.93 -6.54
CA ASN A 219 8.71 3.50 -5.26
C ASN A 219 7.69 2.87 -4.31
N GLY A 220 6.39 3.08 -4.50
CA GLY A 220 5.38 2.60 -3.55
C GLY A 220 3.95 2.70 -4.05
N TYR A 221 3.02 2.32 -3.18
CA TYR A 221 1.59 2.36 -3.47
C TYR A 221 0.75 2.60 -2.21
N SER A 222 -0.50 3.02 -2.43
CA SER A 222 -1.58 2.93 -1.44
C SER A 222 -2.83 2.35 -2.09
N ILE A 223 -3.52 1.50 -1.34
CA ILE A 223 -4.85 1.00 -1.67
C ILE A 223 -5.78 1.37 -0.53
N SER A 224 -6.96 1.88 -0.84
CA SER A 224 -7.97 2.17 0.18
C SER A 224 -9.40 1.98 -0.31
N MET A 225 -10.27 1.63 0.63
CA MET A 225 -11.70 1.38 0.40
C MET A 225 -12.49 1.73 1.67
N ILE A 226 -13.82 1.75 1.54
CA ILE A 226 -14.74 1.82 2.68
C ILE A 226 -15.60 0.56 2.67
N ASP A 227 -15.75 -0.08 3.83
CA ASP A 227 -16.57 -1.27 4.04
C ASP A 227 -17.50 -1.03 5.24
N GLY A 228 -18.75 -0.64 4.94
CA GLY A 228 -19.67 -0.08 5.92
C GLY A 228 -19.06 1.15 6.61
N ASN A 229 -18.83 1.06 7.92
CA ASN A 229 -18.27 2.16 8.72
C ASN A 229 -16.74 2.08 8.89
N GLN A 230 -16.04 1.18 8.19
CA GLN A 230 -14.58 1.04 8.24
C GLN A 230 -13.93 1.66 6.99
N TYR A 231 -12.99 2.57 7.20
CA TYR A 231 -12.04 2.99 6.18
C TYR A 231 -10.80 2.11 6.31
N LEU A 232 -10.55 1.32 5.28
CA LEU A 232 -9.41 0.41 5.20
C LEU A 232 -8.37 1.04 4.29
N VAL A 233 -7.13 1.15 4.75
CA VAL A 233 -6.00 1.61 3.93
C VAL A 233 -4.77 0.74 4.14
N GLU A 234 -4.12 0.40 3.04
CA GLU A 234 -2.83 -0.28 2.97
C GLU A 234 -1.86 0.63 2.20
N ARG A 235 -0.61 0.76 2.66
CA ARG A 235 0.46 1.52 1.99
C ARG A 235 1.78 0.77 2.04
N SER A 236 2.63 0.94 1.03
CA SER A 236 4.01 0.42 1.06
C SER A 236 4.99 1.31 0.29
N ARG A 237 6.25 1.29 0.72
CA ARG A 237 7.40 2.10 0.28
C ARG A 237 8.62 1.22 0.07
N PHE A 238 8.84 0.76 -1.15
CA PHE A 238 9.92 -0.14 -1.56
C PHE A 238 11.32 0.52 -1.64
N ASP A 239 11.43 1.79 -1.26
CA ASP A 239 12.64 2.63 -1.20
C ASP A 239 13.02 3.03 0.25
N ASN A 240 12.09 2.81 1.17
CA ASN A 240 12.29 2.90 2.62
C ASN A 240 12.96 1.63 3.16
N ARG A 241 12.80 0.48 2.48
CA ARG A 241 13.50 -0.76 2.80
C ARG A 241 14.91 -0.81 2.18
N ALA A 242 15.90 -1.28 2.92
CA ALA A 242 17.25 -1.56 2.46
C ALA A 242 17.37 -2.97 1.88
N GLU A 243 18.26 -3.16 0.91
CA GLU A 243 18.50 -4.47 0.27
C GLU A 243 19.67 -5.24 0.91
N SER A 244 20.50 -4.60 1.75
CA SER A 244 21.52 -5.28 2.59
C SER A 244 22.22 -4.32 3.56
N GLY A 245 22.22 -4.64 4.87
CA GLY A 245 23.02 -3.92 5.86
C GLY A 245 23.05 -4.61 7.22
N SER A 246 23.00 -3.81 8.28
CA SER A 246 22.92 -4.27 9.66
C SER A 246 21.94 -3.41 10.44
N ASP A 247 21.13 -4.04 11.30
CA ASP A 247 20.29 -3.38 12.29
C ASP A 247 21.02 -2.22 12.98
N ARG A 248 20.43 -1.04 12.92
CA ARG A 248 20.98 0.22 13.44
C ARG A 248 20.63 0.45 14.91
N PHE A 249 19.63 -0.24 15.44
CA PHE A 249 19.02 0.07 16.73
C PHE A 249 19.64 -0.77 17.84
N GLU A 250 20.30 -0.15 18.81
CA GLU A 250 20.81 -0.86 19.97
C GLU A 250 19.79 -0.85 21.14
N ASN A 251 19.85 -1.86 22.02
CA ASN A 251 19.31 -1.84 23.39
C ASN A 251 17.84 -1.43 23.61
N GLY A 252 17.00 -1.43 22.56
CA GLY A 252 15.60 -1.00 22.63
C GLY A 252 15.30 0.38 22.01
N GLU A 253 16.28 1.03 21.38
CA GLU A 253 16.12 2.28 20.63
C GLU A 253 15.04 2.18 19.55
N ALA A 254 14.80 0.99 18.99
CA ALA A 254 13.69 0.73 18.06
C ALA A 254 12.31 0.99 18.68
N TYR A 255 12.15 0.89 20.00
CA TYR A 255 10.88 1.19 20.68
C TYR A 255 10.73 2.68 20.96
N ASP A 256 11.80 3.36 21.36
CA ASP A 256 11.80 4.84 21.47
C ASP A 256 11.53 5.49 20.09
N HIS A 257 11.99 4.85 19.01
CA HIS A 257 11.73 5.28 17.63
C HIS A 257 10.27 5.11 17.19
N ILE A 258 9.48 4.23 17.80
CA ILE A 258 8.03 4.13 17.50
C ILE A 258 7.31 5.43 17.87
N ASP A 259 7.68 6.05 18.99
CA ASP A 259 7.13 7.35 19.42
C ASP A 259 7.61 8.51 18.52
N GLU A 260 8.78 8.38 17.86
CA GLU A 260 9.23 9.32 16.82
C GLU A 260 8.48 9.12 15.49
N LEU A 261 8.18 7.88 15.12
CA LEU A 261 7.48 7.53 13.88
C LEU A 261 5.99 7.84 13.94
N TYR A 262 5.33 7.66 15.08
CA TYR A 262 3.88 7.92 15.23
C TYR A 262 3.56 8.74 16.50
N PRO A 263 3.93 10.03 16.58
CA PRO A 263 3.76 10.85 17.79
C PRO A 263 2.31 11.05 18.24
N TRP A 264 1.33 10.90 17.33
CA TRP A 264 -0.10 10.93 17.68
C TRP A 264 -0.59 9.66 18.39
N ALA A 265 0.15 8.56 18.26
CA ALA A 265 -0.21 7.24 18.76
C ALA A 265 0.53 6.87 20.07
N SER A 266 1.57 7.62 20.43
CA SER A 266 2.45 7.36 21.58
C SER A 266 1.74 7.34 22.94
N GLU A 267 0.62 8.06 23.11
CA GLU A 267 -0.18 8.01 24.35
C GLU A 267 -0.86 6.64 24.58
N PHE A 268 -1.01 5.84 23.52
CA PHE A 268 -1.58 4.48 23.55
C PHE A 268 -0.46 3.42 23.54
N GLY A 269 0.59 3.66 22.75
CA GLY A 269 1.79 2.83 22.63
C GLY A 269 1.59 1.52 21.85
N PRO A 270 2.68 0.86 21.43
CA PRO A 270 2.61 -0.45 20.78
C PRO A 270 2.07 -1.51 21.75
N HIS A 271 0.99 -2.18 21.36
CA HIS A 271 0.39 -3.25 22.14
C HIS A 271 0.87 -4.65 21.72
N PHE A 272 1.46 -4.74 20.52
CA PHE A 272 2.32 -5.84 20.08
C PHE A 272 3.54 -5.28 19.35
N GLN A 273 4.69 -5.95 19.51
CA GLN A 273 5.93 -5.70 18.78
C GLN A 273 6.78 -7.00 18.72
N ASP A 274 7.44 -7.29 17.61
CA ASP A 274 8.50 -8.32 17.50
C ASP A 274 9.59 -7.84 16.53
N ASN A 275 10.77 -8.45 16.58
CA ASN A 275 11.89 -8.10 15.71
C ASN A 275 12.27 -9.28 14.79
N SER A 276 12.28 -9.03 13.49
CA SER A 276 12.90 -9.88 12.47
C SER A 276 14.35 -9.42 12.24
N PRO A 277 15.19 -10.16 11.49
CA PRO A 277 16.58 -9.75 11.24
C PRO A 277 16.70 -8.38 10.55
N ASP A 278 15.82 -8.11 9.58
CA ASP A 278 15.92 -6.97 8.67
C ASP A 278 14.81 -5.91 8.90
N TYR A 279 13.89 -6.16 9.83
CA TYR A 279 12.77 -5.24 10.11
C TYR A 279 12.15 -5.43 11.50
N TYR A 280 11.49 -4.39 11.96
CA TYR A 280 10.59 -4.38 13.12
C TYR A 280 9.14 -4.23 12.66
N TRP A 281 8.21 -4.76 13.45
CA TRP A 281 6.78 -4.50 13.26
C TRP A 281 6.11 -4.15 14.59
N ALA A 282 5.06 -3.34 14.52
CA ALA A 282 4.27 -2.96 15.69
C ALA A 282 2.80 -2.72 15.34
N GLU A 283 1.93 -2.91 16.33
CA GLU A 283 0.48 -2.67 16.24
C GLU A 283 0.05 -1.71 17.36
N ILE A 284 -0.67 -0.63 17.02
CA ILE A 284 -1.22 0.36 17.97
C ILE A 284 -2.74 0.43 17.82
N ALA A 285 -3.44 0.30 18.94
CA ALA A 285 -4.88 0.49 19.03
C ALA A 285 -5.20 1.92 19.51
N HIS A 286 -6.18 2.58 18.89
CA HIS A 286 -6.53 3.98 19.10
C HIS A 286 -8.05 4.18 19.10
N ASP A 287 -8.56 5.27 19.67
CA ASP A 287 -10.01 5.59 19.67
C ASP A 287 -10.59 5.79 18.25
N GLN A 288 -9.72 6.03 17.25
CA GLN A 288 -10.10 6.14 15.83
C GLN A 288 -9.99 4.81 15.05
N GLY A 289 -9.41 3.74 15.64
CA GLY A 289 -9.21 2.46 14.97
C GLY A 289 -7.89 1.76 15.30
N ARG A 290 -7.32 1.05 14.32
CA ARG A 290 -6.01 0.37 14.43
C ARG A 290 -5.01 0.93 13.41
N LEU A 291 -3.75 0.99 13.84
CA LEU A 291 -2.55 1.11 13.00
C LEU A 291 -1.70 -0.17 13.19
N GLU A 292 -1.25 -0.76 12.08
CA GLU A 292 -0.21 -1.79 12.01
C GLU A 292 0.87 -1.30 11.04
N PHE A 293 2.16 -1.40 11.40
CA PHE A 293 3.24 -0.92 10.54
C PHE A 293 4.54 -1.72 10.69
N TYR A 294 5.37 -1.62 9.66
CA TYR A 294 6.66 -2.29 9.53
C TYR A 294 7.72 -1.26 9.14
N PHE A 295 8.82 -1.20 9.88
CA PHE A 295 9.96 -0.34 9.59
C PHE A 295 11.26 -1.14 9.48
N ASP A 296 12.12 -0.71 8.57
CA ASP A 296 13.35 -1.39 8.21
C ASP A 296 14.43 -1.20 9.31
N SER A 297 15.21 -2.24 9.60
CA SER A 297 16.19 -2.18 10.71
C SER A 297 17.44 -1.35 10.39
N GLU A 298 17.78 -1.11 9.11
CA GLU A 298 18.92 -0.27 8.70
C GLU A 298 18.50 1.20 8.50
N THR A 299 17.37 1.45 7.81
CA THR A 299 16.93 2.82 7.50
C THR A 299 16.08 3.44 8.60
N GLY A 300 15.35 2.62 9.37
CA GLY A 300 14.28 3.05 10.27
C GLY A 300 13.03 3.64 9.59
N ASP A 301 13.03 3.79 8.26
CA ASP A 301 11.88 4.31 7.52
C ASP A 301 10.77 3.24 7.47
N VAL A 302 9.50 3.65 7.68
CA VAL A 302 8.33 2.76 7.58
C VAL A 302 8.15 2.32 6.12
N TYR A 303 8.23 1.03 5.82
CA TYR A 303 8.09 0.47 4.46
C TYR A 303 6.73 -0.18 4.19
N ARG A 304 5.92 -0.46 5.23
CA ARG A 304 4.53 -0.89 5.09
C ARG A 304 3.69 -0.32 6.24
N GLU A 305 2.49 0.15 5.91
CA GLU A 305 1.48 0.67 6.85
C GLU A 305 0.12 0.10 6.48
N ILE A 306 -0.66 -0.30 7.49
CA ILE A 306 -2.05 -0.76 7.38
C ILE A 306 -2.85 -0.01 8.45
N GLN A 307 -3.97 0.61 8.08
CA GLN A 307 -4.89 1.23 9.05
C GLN A 307 -6.34 0.76 8.81
N GLU A 308 -7.02 0.48 9.91
CA GLU A 308 -8.45 0.10 9.97
C GLU A 308 -9.15 1.15 10.84
N LEU A 309 -9.76 2.15 10.21
CA LEU A 309 -10.29 3.33 10.90
C LEU A 309 -11.81 3.34 10.92
N SER A 310 -12.40 3.67 12.07
CA SER A 310 -13.85 3.85 12.20
C SER A 310 -14.24 5.23 11.66
N VAL A 311 -14.85 5.27 10.47
CA VAL A 311 -15.22 6.51 9.77
C VAL A 311 -15.98 7.51 10.66
N PRO A 312 -17.01 7.10 11.45
CA PRO A 312 -17.75 8.04 12.31
C PRO A 312 -16.98 8.57 13.53
N THR A 313 -15.72 8.15 13.76
CA THR A 313 -14.87 8.70 14.84
C THR A 313 -13.67 9.50 14.30
N LEU A 314 -13.53 9.64 12.98
CA LEU A 314 -12.52 10.51 12.37
C LEU A 314 -12.85 12.00 12.59
N PRO A 315 -11.86 12.85 12.91
CA PRO A 315 -12.04 14.29 12.99
C PRO A 315 -12.23 14.90 11.60
N THR A 316 -12.94 16.02 11.54
CA THR A 316 -13.20 16.77 10.31
C THR A 316 -12.48 18.12 10.33
N VAL A 317 -11.96 18.56 9.18
CA VAL A 317 -11.04 19.71 9.10
C VAL A 317 -11.39 20.76 8.05
N ASP A 318 -12.16 20.41 7.03
CA ASP A 318 -12.63 21.34 6.00
C ASP A 318 -14.06 20.96 5.57
N ASN A 319 -14.87 21.97 5.24
CA ASN A 319 -16.24 21.79 4.77
C ASN A 319 -16.52 22.80 3.65
N GLN A 320 -17.03 22.30 2.53
CA GLN A 320 -17.27 23.09 1.31
C GLN A 320 -18.61 22.69 0.69
N THR A 321 -19.37 23.69 0.21
CA THR A 321 -20.73 23.50 -0.31
C THR A 321 -20.87 24.07 -1.72
N TRP A 322 -21.59 23.35 -2.59
CA TRP A 322 -22.00 23.79 -3.91
C TRP A 322 -23.49 23.52 -4.09
N SER A 323 -24.25 24.53 -4.51
CA SER A 323 -25.68 24.42 -4.82
C SER A 323 -25.96 24.75 -6.28
N ARG A 324 -26.87 23.99 -6.90
CA ARG A 324 -27.26 24.13 -8.29
C ARG A 324 -28.61 23.46 -8.58
N ASP A 325 -29.43 24.18 -9.35
CA ASP A 325 -30.80 23.76 -9.71
C ASP A 325 -31.56 23.50 -8.38
N GLU A 326 -32.31 22.42 -8.15
CA GLU A 326 -32.96 22.18 -6.84
C GLU A 326 -32.01 21.51 -5.80
N LEU A 327 -30.76 21.16 -6.16
CA LEU A 327 -29.81 20.42 -5.29
C LEU A 327 -28.75 21.28 -4.58
N GLU A 328 -28.43 20.94 -3.33
CA GLU A 328 -27.21 21.35 -2.61
C GLU A 328 -26.35 20.12 -2.28
N MET A 329 -25.03 20.22 -2.47
CA MET A 329 -24.05 19.20 -2.12
C MET A 329 -22.96 19.81 -1.24
N THR A 330 -22.81 19.28 -0.04
CA THR A 330 -21.77 19.62 0.92
C THR A 330 -20.77 18.48 1.01
N ILE A 331 -19.48 18.79 1.13
CA ILE A 331 -18.46 17.80 1.50
C ILE A 331 -17.82 18.17 2.84
N THR A 332 -17.53 17.16 3.64
CA THR A 332 -16.77 17.29 4.89
C THR A 332 -15.54 16.40 4.84
N LYS A 333 -14.34 17.01 4.78
CA LYS A 333 -13.06 16.30 4.66
C LYS A 333 -12.49 15.88 6.01
N THR A 334 -11.96 14.66 6.10
CA THR A 334 -11.05 14.24 7.17
C THR A 334 -9.59 14.55 6.80
N PRO A 335 -8.68 14.71 7.78
CA PRO A 335 -7.28 15.06 7.55
C PRO A 335 -6.41 13.90 7.01
N ALA A 336 -5.14 14.22 6.72
CA ALA A 336 -4.10 13.30 6.21
C ALA A 336 -4.54 12.52 4.95
N ASN A 337 -5.22 13.21 4.03
CA ASN A 337 -5.84 12.64 2.82
C ASN A 337 -6.71 11.39 3.11
N GLY A 338 -7.52 11.46 4.16
CA GLY A 338 -8.48 10.43 4.54
C GLY A 338 -9.76 10.42 3.70
N PRO A 339 -10.77 9.63 4.09
CA PRO A 339 -12.08 9.66 3.45
C PRO A 339 -12.79 11.00 3.67
N LEU A 340 -13.83 11.28 2.89
CA LEU A 340 -14.71 12.42 3.09
C LEU A 340 -16.17 12.00 3.05
N GLU A 341 -17.00 12.78 3.71
CA GLU A 341 -18.45 12.69 3.65
C GLU A 341 -18.97 13.56 2.50
N VAL A 342 -19.89 13.03 1.71
CA VAL A 342 -20.73 13.81 0.79
C VAL A 342 -22.15 13.81 1.35
N GLU A 343 -22.69 14.98 1.61
CA GLU A 343 -24.08 15.23 2.01
C GLU A 343 -24.80 15.87 0.83
N VAL A 344 -26.00 15.40 0.48
CA VAL A 344 -26.81 15.95 -0.61
C VAL A 344 -28.24 16.23 -0.12
N THR A 345 -28.70 17.46 -0.30
CA THR A 345 -29.99 17.97 0.19
C THR A 345 -30.73 18.77 -0.89
N ASP A 346 -32.04 18.96 -0.67
CA ASP A 346 -32.87 19.92 -1.41
C ASP A 346 -32.51 21.34 -0.97
N SER A 347 -32.19 22.21 -1.93
CA SER A 347 -31.71 23.58 -1.69
C SER A 347 -32.82 24.59 -1.33
N GLU A 348 -34.10 24.26 -1.50
CA GLU A 348 -35.22 25.07 -1.03
C GLU A 348 -35.76 24.61 0.34
N THR A 349 -35.79 23.30 0.62
CA THR A 349 -36.37 22.75 1.86
C THR A 349 -35.35 22.34 2.92
N GLY A 350 -34.15 21.93 2.51
CA GLY A 350 -33.15 21.29 3.38
C GLY A 350 -33.45 19.81 3.71
N ASP A 351 -34.38 19.16 3.00
CA ASP A 351 -34.63 17.72 3.14
C ASP A 351 -33.50 16.89 2.48
N PRO A 352 -33.16 15.69 2.99
CA PRO A 352 -32.12 14.85 2.42
C PRO A 352 -32.50 14.26 1.06
N VAL A 353 -31.51 14.12 0.16
CA VAL A 353 -31.71 13.64 -1.21
C VAL A 353 -30.82 12.44 -1.52
N GLN A 354 -31.44 11.36 -1.99
CA GLN A 354 -30.73 10.20 -2.51
C GLN A 354 -30.22 10.49 -3.94
N ALA A 355 -28.90 10.61 -4.10
CA ALA A 355 -28.23 10.98 -5.33
C ALA A 355 -27.06 10.05 -5.63
N THR A 356 -26.83 9.76 -6.91
CA THR A 356 -25.69 8.97 -7.39
C THR A 356 -24.43 9.84 -7.36
N ILE A 357 -23.40 9.38 -6.65
CA ILE A 357 -22.13 10.08 -6.46
C ILE A 357 -21.08 9.54 -7.45
N THR A 358 -20.44 10.44 -8.19
CA THR A 358 -19.46 10.14 -9.23
C THR A 358 -18.17 10.93 -9.01
N VAL A 359 -17.00 10.28 -9.11
CA VAL A 359 -15.68 10.92 -9.16
C VAL A 359 -15.05 10.69 -10.53
N ASP A 360 -14.77 11.78 -11.27
CA ASP A 360 -14.21 11.81 -12.63
C ASP A 360 -14.82 10.87 -13.69
N GLY A 361 -16.08 10.48 -13.47
CA GLY A 361 -16.84 9.58 -14.35
C GLY A 361 -16.97 8.15 -13.83
N VAL A 362 -16.30 7.81 -12.73
CA VAL A 362 -16.50 6.56 -11.98
C VAL A 362 -17.61 6.79 -10.95
N GLU A 363 -18.71 6.08 -11.10
CA GLU A 363 -19.77 5.99 -10.08
C GLU A 363 -19.20 5.30 -8.84
N LEU A 364 -19.36 5.92 -7.67
CA LEU A 364 -18.87 5.37 -6.40
C LEU A 364 -19.98 4.74 -5.56
N GLY A 365 -21.21 5.26 -5.66
CA GLY A 365 -22.38 4.76 -4.94
C GLY A 365 -23.55 5.74 -5.02
N MET A 366 -24.52 5.56 -4.13
CA MET A 366 -25.68 6.43 -3.96
C MET A 366 -25.76 6.84 -2.49
N THR A 367 -26.17 8.09 -2.20
CA THR A 367 -26.39 8.52 -0.82
C THR A 367 -27.54 7.76 -0.16
N ASP A 368 -27.45 7.57 1.16
CA ASP A 368 -28.40 6.82 1.97
C ASP A 368 -29.75 7.54 2.18
N GLU A 369 -30.63 7.02 3.04
CA GLU A 369 -31.95 7.62 3.29
C GLU A 369 -31.87 8.98 4.01
N ASP A 370 -30.75 9.27 4.67
CA ASP A 370 -30.45 10.54 5.34
C ASP A 370 -29.59 11.48 4.46
N GLY A 371 -29.30 11.10 3.21
CA GLY A 371 -28.63 11.96 2.22
C GLY A 371 -27.10 11.92 2.25
N HIS A 372 -26.49 10.98 2.99
CA HIS A 372 -25.03 10.90 3.16
C HIS A 372 -24.38 9.77 2.35
N LEU A 373 -23.13 9.96 1.92
CA LEU A 373 -22.24 8.91 1.42
C LEU A 373 -20.78 9.24 1.77
N TRP A 374 -20.10 8.30 2.41
CA TRP A 374 -18.65 8.39 2.62
C TRP A 374 -17.89 7.82 1.43
N ILE A 375 -16.88 8.55 0.94
CA ILE A 375 -16.04 8.16 -0.21
C ILE A 375 -14.55 8.33 0.08
N VAL A 376 -13.73 7.57 -0.63
CA VAL A 376 -12.27 7.76 -0.66
C VAL A 376 -11.91 8.75 -1.79
N GLN A 377 -11.29 9.88 -1.43
CA GLN A 377 -10.87 10.92 -2.38
C GLN A 377 -9.52 10.58 -3.05
N PRO A 378 -9.35 10.86 -4.37
CA PRO A 378 -8.03 10.89 -5.00
C PRO A 378 -7.11 11.94 -4.36
N GLN A 379 -5.78 11.75 -4.44
CA GLN A 379 -4.80 12.73 -3.97
C GLN A 379 -4.67 13.94 -4.91
N ASN A 380 -4.85 13.76 -6.22
CA ASN A 380 -4.84 14.82 -7.22
C ASN A 380 -6.20 15.51 -7.33
N ASP A 381 -6.24 16.74 -7.87
CA ASP A 381 -7.47 17.47 -8.21
C ASP A 381 -8.46 16.60 -9.02
N TYR A 382 -9.70 16.52 -8.56
CA TYR A 382 -10.73 15.65 -9.14
C TYR A 382 -12.09 16.34 -9.27
N ARG A 383 -12.96 15.79 -10.11
CA ARG A 383 -14.35 16.28 -10.27
C ARG A 383 -15.33 15.38 -9.55
N LEU A 384 -15.97 15.93 -8.52
CA LEU A 384 -17.10 15.31 -7.83
C LEU A 384 -18.41 15.74 -8.50
N LYS A 385 -19.36 14.82 -8.63
CA LYS A 385 -20.72 15.09 -9.09
C LYS A 385 -21.71 14.27 -8.25
N ALA A 386 -22.75 14.93 -7.76
CA ALA A 386 -23.97 14.29 -7.30
C ALA A 386 -25.06 14.48 -8.37
N GLU A 387 -25.80 13.43 -8.72
CA GLU A 387 -26.92 13.52 -9.66
C GLU A 387 -28.15 12.70 -9.25
N THR A 388 -29.32 13.21 -9.60
CA THR A 388 -30.60 12.51 -9.52
C THR A 388 -31.06 12.13 -10.93
N THR A 389 -32.26 11.56 -11.08
CA THR A 389 -32.81 11.27 -12.41
C THR A 389 -33.14 12.51 -13.27
N THR A 390 -33.09 13.71 -12.68
CA THR A 390 -33.49 14.98 -13.32
C THR A 390 -32.42 16.07 -13.25
N GLU A 391 -31.52 16.03 -12.28
CA GLU A 391 -30.65 17.16 -11.90
C GLU A 391 -29.24 16.73 -11.53
N SER A 392 -28.29 17.67 -11.52
CA SER A 392 -26.93 17.39 -11.04
C SER A 392 -26.19 18.63 -10.56
N VAL A 393 -25.45 18.46 -9.46
CA VAL A 393 -24.50 19.45 -8.95
C VAL A 393 -23.08 18.90 -9.09
N ASN A 394 -22.14 19.77 -9.46
CA ASN A 394 -20.78 19.41 -9.84
C ASN A 394 -19.80 20.31 -9.10
N ALA A 395 -18.80 19.71 -8.47
CA ALA A 395 -17.69 20.39 -7.81
C ALA A 395 -16.36 20.00 -8.48
N THR A 396 -15.36 20.87 -8.36
CA THR A 396 -13.96 20.55 -8.64
C THR A 396 -13.22 20.68 -7.32
N ILE A 397 -12.72 19.56 -6.82
CA ILE A 397 -12.10 19.48 -5.51
C ILE A 397 -10.59 19.52 -5.71
N THR A 398 -9.93 20.48 -5.07
CA THR A 398 -8.47 20.49 -5.02
C THR A 398 -7.97 19.35 -4.13
N GLY A 399 -6.94 18.65 -4.61
CA GLY A 399 -6.24 17.61 -3.86
C GLY A 399 -5.69 18.12 -2.54
N GLY A 400 -5.59 17.24 -1.54
CA GLY A 400 -4.97 17.59 -0.27
C GLY A 400 -3.45 17.48 -0.36
N THR A 401 -2.75 18.57 -0.03
CA THR A 401 -1.35 18.53 0.41
C THR A 401 -1.33 18.17 1.89
#